data_AF-A0A7X3IC15-F1
#
_entry.id   AF-A0A7X3IC15-F1
#
_cell.length_a   1.000
_cell.length_b   1.000
_cell.length_c   1.000
_cell.angle_alpha   90.00
_cell.angle_beta   90.00
_cell.angle_gamma   90.00
#
_symmetry.space_group_name_H-M   'P 1'
#
loop_
_entity.id
_entity.type
_entity.pdbx_description
1 polymer ?
#
loop_
_entity_poly.entity_id
_entity_poly.type
_entity_poly.pdbx_seq_one_letter_code
_entity_poly.pdbx_strand_id
1 'polypeptide(L)'
;MMPALVRSTPRTLAVVTLLVAAFVAAGVRLFGLTVGGAIALYFVVWWTLLFAVLPLRNQPETRPTHVVPGQDPGAPAAPRLREKAIWTTLVAGAAFLIALAVFPLTGL
;
A
#
# COMPACT_ATOMS: atom_id res chain seq x y z
N MET A 1 -18.22 -3.13 -0.62
CA MET A 1 -17.70 -2.07 -1.53
C MET A 1 -16.35 -2.40 -2.18
N MET A 2 -15.33 -2.92 -1.46
CA MET A 2 -14.04 -3.38 -2.04
C MET A 2 -14.07 -4.34 -3.26
N PRO A 3 -14.96 -5.36 -3.35
CA PRO A 3 -14.90 -6.34 -4.45
C PRO A 3 -15.25 -5.78 -5.83
N ALA A 4 -15.94 -4.63 -5.90
CA ALA A 4 -16.26 -3.97 -7.18
C ALA A 4 -15.04 -3.21 -7.77
N LEU A 5 -14.25 -2.57 -6.91
CA LEU A 5 -13.04 -1.83 -7.28
C LEU A 5 -11.92 -2.77 -7.76
N VAL A 6 -11.86 -3.98 -7.20
CA VAL A 6 -10.86 -5.02 -7.48
C VAL A 6 -11.20 -5.84 -8.73
N ARG A 7 -12.26 -5.53 -9.47
CA ARG A 7 -12.55 -6.21 -10.74
C ARG A 7 -11.79 -5.60 -11.93
N SER A 8 -11.65 -4.27 -12.00
CA SER A 8 -10.98 -3.54 -13.10
C SER A 8 -9.63 -2.90 -12.73
N THR A 9 -8.52 -3.40 -13.29
CA THR A 9 -7.15 -2.87 -13.06
C THR A 9 -7.04 -1.34 -13.11
N PRO A 10 -7.61 -0.62 -14.11
CA PRO A 10 -7.48 0.84 -14.16
C PRO A 10 -8.13 1.56 -12.99
N ARG A 11 -9.24 1.05 -12.44
CA ARG A 11 -9.90 1.68 -11.29
C ARG A 11 -9.12 1.51 -9.99
N THR A 12 -8.45 0.38 -9.82
CA THR A 12 -7.56 0.19 -8.66
C THR A 12 -6.39 1.17 -8.71
N LEU A 13 -5.76 1.31 -9.88
CA LEU A 13 -4.67 2.27 -10.06
C LEU A 13 -5.16 3.70 -9.81
N ALA A 14 -6.29 4.10 -10.40
CA ALA A 14 -6.87 5.42 -10.18
C ALA A 14 -7.12 5.72 -8.68
N VAL A 15 -7.70 4.76 -7.94
CA VAL A 15 -7.94 4.92 -6.50
C VAL A 15 -6.63 5.04 -5.72
N VAL A 16 -5.64 4.18 -6.01
CA VAL A 16 -4.34 4.24 -5.34
C VAL A 16 -3.67 5.58 -5.63
N THR A 17 -3.62 6.03 -6.89
CA THR A 17 -3.05 7.31 -7.28
C THR A 17 -3.74 8.48 -6.56
N LEU A 18 -5.08 8.48 -6.50
CA LEU A 18 -5.85 9.52 -5.80
C LEU A 18 -5.56 9.54 -4.29
N LEU A 19 -5.49 8.38 -3.65
CA LEU A 19 -5.16 8.28 -2.23
C LEU A 19 -3.73 8.77 -1.95
N VAL A 20 -2.75 8.35 -2.76
CA VAL A 20 -1.37 8.81 -2.65
C VAL A 20 -1.29 10.33 -2.81
N ALA A 21 -1.94 10.88 -3.84
CA ALA A 21 -1.98 12.33 -4.07
C ALA A 21 -2.64 13.06 -2.89
N ALA A 22 -3.70 12.51 -2.30
CA ALA A 22 -4.36 13.09 -1.14
C ALA A 22 -3.45 13.11 0.10
N PHE A 23 -2.73 12.03 0.41
CA PHE A 23 -1.81 11.99 1.55
C PHE A 23 -0.60 12.91 1.36
N VAL A 24 -0.02 12.93 0.16
CA VAL A 24 1.08 13.86 -0.16
C VAL A 24 0.61 15.30 -0.04
N ALA A 25 -0.56 15.63 -0.61
CA ALA A 25 -1.10 16.98 -0.53
C ALA A 25 -1.47 17.38 0.91
N ALA A 26 -1.93 16.43 1.75
CA ALA A 26 -2.15 16.66 3.17
C ALA A 26 -0.83 16.96 3.89
N GLY A 27 0.24 16.20 3.63
CA GLY A 27 1.58 16.47 4.18
C GLY A 27 2.09 17.87 3.84
N VAL A 28 1.97 18.27 2.58
CA VAL A 28 2.38 19.61 2.11
C VAL A 28 1.53 20.71 2.75
N ARG A 29 0.19 20.57 2.73
CA ARG A 29 -0.72 21.64 3.16
C ARG A 29 -0.83 21.79 4.67
N LEU A 30 -0.78 20.69 5.42
CA LEU A 30 -1.01 20.69 6.87
C LEU A 30 0.29 20.80 7.67
N PHE A 31 1.41 20.31 7.13
CA PHE A 31 2.69 20.19 7.86
C PHE A 31 3.86 20.94 7.20
N GLY A 32 3.62 21.70 6.12
CA GLY A 32 4.64 22.56 5.51
C GLY A 32 5.83 21.82 4.88
N LEU A 33 5.61 20.59 4.45
CA LEU A 33 6.60 19.83 3.67
C LEU A 33 6.77 20.41 2.28
N THR A 34 7.96 20.28 1.70
CA THR A 34 8.15 20.48 0.27
C THR A 34 7.47 19.35 -0.51
N VAL A 35 7.09 19.60 -1.77
CA VAL A 35 6.48 18.56 -2.61
C VAL A 35 7.45 17.37 -2.79
N GLY A 36 8.74 17.64 -2.97
CA GLY A 36 9.77 16.61 -3.10
C GLY A 36 9.93 15.77 -1.83
N GLY A 37 10.07 16.43 -0.67
CA GLY A 37 10.19 15.77 0.62
C GLY A 37 8.97 14.93 0.99
N ALA A 38 7.76 15.46 0.76
CA ALA A 38 6.52 14.73 1.00
C ALA A 38 6.42 13.46 0.14
N ILE A 39 6.77 13.54 -1.15
CA ILE A 39 6.76 12.38 -2.05
C ILE A 39 7.82 11.36 -1.62
N ALA A 40 9.05 11.81 -1.35
CA ALA A 40 10.16 10.92 -1.00
C ALA A 40 9.88 10.17 0.32
N LEU A 41 9.47 10.90 1.36
CA LEU A 41 9.14 10.32 2.66
C LEU A 41 7.95 9.36 2.55
N TYR A 42 6.87 9.77 1.88
CA TYR A 42 5.71 8.91 1.69
C TYR A 42 6.07 7.65 0.90
N PHE A 43 6.90 7.77 -0.14
CA PHE A 43 7.37 6.62 -0.93
C PHE A 43 8.15 5.62 -0.09
N VAL A 44 9.11 6.08 0.73
CA VAL A 44 9.91 5.19 1.60
C VAL A 44 9.03 4.48 2.62
N VAL A 45 8.12 5.21 3.27
CA VAL A 45 7.16 4.64 4.23
C VAL A 45 6.26 3.62 3.55
N TRP A 46 5.70 3.97 2.38
CA TRP A 46 4.83 3.10 1.61
C TRP A 46 5.55 1.82 1.15
N TRP A 47 6.77 1.94 0.64
CA TRP A 47 7.59 0.81 0.18
C TRP A 47 7.90 -0.15 1.32
N THR A 48 8.27 0.38 2.48
CA THR A 48 8.58 -0.42 3.68
C THR A 48 7.34 -1.17 4.18
N LEU A 49 6.19 -0.50 4.23
CA LEU A 49 4.94 -1.11 4.70
C LEU A 49 4.33 -2.07 3.69
N LEU A 50 4.65 -1.96 2.40
CA LEU A 50 4.24 -2.95 1.41
C LEU A 50 4.68 -4.34 1.83
N PHE A 51 5.94 -4.52 2.21
CA PHE A 51 6.46 -5.81 2.66
C PHE A 51 5.84 -6.27 3.98
N ALA A 52 5.47 -5.35 4.88
CA ALA A 52 4.77 -5.68 6.11
C ALA A 52 3.32 -6.16 5.86
N VAL A 53 2.64 -5.62 4.84
CA VAL A 53 1.25 -5.96 4.50
C VAL A 53 1.15 -7.19 3.60
N LEU A 54 2.19 -7.46 2.79
CA LEU A 54 2.23 -8.61 1.87
C LEU A 54 1.94 -9.99 2.51
N PRO A 55 2.43 -10.36 3.71
CA PRO A 55 2.14 -11.68 4.29
C PRO A 55 0.71 -11.80 4.84
N LEU A 56 -0.01 -10.69 5.03
CA LEU A 56 -1.32 -10.71 5.65
C LEU A 56 -2.35 -11.38 4.75
N ARG A 57 -3.16 -12.27 5.35
CA ARG A 57 -4.31 -12.95 4.72
C ARG A 57 -3.94 -13.83 3.52
N ASN A 58 -2.70 -14.31 3.46
CA ASN A 58 -2.32 -15.36 2.53
C ASN A 58 -2.83 -16.72 3.02
N GLN A 59 -3.33 -17.52 2.08
CA GLN A 59 -3.66 -18.92 2.32
C GLN A 59 -2.89 -19.75 1.29
N PRO A 60 -2.15 -20.79 1.74
CA PRO A 60 -1.43 -21.67 0.83
C PRO A 60 -2.42 -22.47 -0.04
N GLU A 61 -1.98 -22.84 -1.23
CA GLU A 61 -2.74 -23.76 -2.07
C GLU A 61 -2.77 -25.15 -1.41
N THR A 62 -3.99 -25.66 -1.17
CA THR A 62 -4.20 -26.94 -0.47
C THR A 62 -4.73 -28.02 -1.39
N ARG A 63 -5.12 -27.67 -2.62
CA ARG A 63 -5.60 -28.64 -3.62
C ARG A 63 -4.43 -29.23 -4.38
N PRO A 64 -4.18 -30.55 -4.28
CA PRO A 64 -3.05 -31.20 -4.98
C PRO A 64 -3.08 -31.00 -6.50
N THR A 65 -4.27 -30.82 -7.09
CA THR A 65 -4.47 -30.61 -8.52
C THR A 65 -4.03 -29.24 -9.03
N HIS A 66 -3.85 -28.27 -8.15
CA HIS A 66 -3.45 -26.89 -8.50
C HIS A 66 -1.98 -26.62 -8.21
N VAL A 67 -1.27 -27.55 -7.55
CA VAL A 67 0.16 -27.43 -7.23
C VAL A 67 0.99 -27.82 -8.45
N VAL A 68 1.87 -26.92 -8.89
CA VAL A 68 2.77 -27.13 -10.04
C VAL A 68 4.11 -27.70 -9.55
N PRO A 69 4.79 -28.61 -10.29
CA PRO A 69 6.11 -29.10 -9.90
C PRO A 69 7.11 -27.96 -9.67
N GLY A 70 7.78 -27.96 -8.51
CA GLY A 70 8.71 -26.90 -8.09
C GLY A 70 8.07 -25.69 -7.40
N GLN A 71 6.75 -25.69 -7.19
CA GLN A 71 6.06 -24.66 -6.41
C GLN A 71 6.40 -24.76 -4.92
N ASP A 72 6.72 -23.63 -4.30
CA ASP A 72 6.90 -23.53 -2.85
C ASP A 72 5.59 -23.89 -2.12
N PRO A 73 5.58 -24.85 -1.17
CA PRO A 73 4.40 -25.19 -0.37
C PRO A 73 3.76 -23.99 0.34
N GLY A 74 4.52 -22.93 0.61
CA GLY A 74 4.03 -21.69 1.22
C GLY A 74 3.44 -20.67 0.22
N ALA A 75 3.51 -20.94 -1.09
CA ALA A 75 3.04 -20.01 -2.11
C ALA A 75 1.52 -19.73 -1.97
N PRO A 76 1.09 -18.45 -1.93
CA PRO A 76 -0.31 -18.11 -1.78
C PRO A 76 -1.14 -18.55 -3.00
N ALA A 77 -2.26 -19.24 -2.76
CA ALA A 77 -3.19 -19.66 -3.81
C ALA A 77 -3.74 -18.48 -4.62
N ALA A 78 -4.00 -17.36 -3.95
CA ALA A 78 -4.44 -16.12 -4.57
C ALA A 78 -3.67 -14.93 -3.98
N PRO A 79 -2.73 -14.33 -4.72
CA PRO A 79 -1.89 -13.23 -4.22
C PRO A 79 -2.65 -11.94 -3.88
N ARG A 80 -3.88 -11.74 -4.41
CA ARG A 80 -4.77 -10.60 -4.13
C ARG A 80 -4.07 -9.22 -4.14
N LEU A 81 -3.09 -9.03 -5.02
CA LEU A 81 -2.17 -7.87 -5.02
C LEU A 81 -2.89 -6.51 -5.03
N ARG A 82 -4.04 -6.45 -5.69
CA ARG A 82 -4.85 -5.22 -5.82
C ARG A 82 -5.48 -4.79 -4.50
N GLU A 83 -5.94 -5.74 -3.69
CA GLU A 83 -6.44 -5.44 -2.35
C GLU A 83 -5.29 -4.99 -1.45
N LYS A 84 -4.15 -5.69 -1.54
CA LYS A 84 -2.96 -5.37 -0.75
C LYS A 84 -2.45 -3.96 -1.07
N ALA A 85 -2.42 -3.56 -2.34
CA ALA A 85 -2.02 -2.21 -2.73
C ALA A 85 -2.88 -1.11 -2.07
N ILE A 86 -4.21 -1.28 -2.03
CA ILE A 86 -5.10 -0.32 -1.36
C ILE A 86 -4.84 -0.29 0.15
N TRP A 87 -4.72 -1.46 0.79
CA TRP A 87 -4.40 -1.55 2.20
C TRP A 87 -3.06 -0.91 2.53
N THR A 88 -2.02 -1.18 1.76
CA THR A 88 -0.69 -0.57 1.91
C THR A 88 -0.78 0.94 1.83
N THR A 89 -1.50 1.49 0.86
CA THR A 89 -1.67 2.95 0.72
C THR A 89 -2.36 3.57 1.94
N LEU A 90 -3.38 2.92 2.50
CA LEU A 90 -4.08 3.41 3.69
C LEU A 90 -3.22 3.30 4.95
N VAL A 91 -2.58 2.16 5.18
CA VAL A 91 -1.69 1.93 6.34
C VAL A 91 -0.49 2.86 6.28
N ALA A 92 0.11 3.05 5.11
CA ALA A 92 1.20 3.99 4.91
C ALA A 92 0.75 5.45 5.07
N GLY A 93 -0.45 5.81 4.60
CA GLY A 93 -1.06 7.12 4.84
C GLY A 93 -1.24 7.43 6.32
N ALA A 94 -1.76 6.47 7.08
CA ALA A 94 -1.90 6.61 8.53
C ALA A 94 -0.52 6.78 9.20
N ALA A 95 0.44 5.90 8.88
CA ALA A 95 1.79 5.96 9.44
C ALA A 95 2.50 7.28 9.11
N PHE A 96 2.38 7.76 7.88
CA PHE A 96 2.93 9.03 7.43
C PHE A 96 2.35 10.22 8.21
N LEU A 97 1.01 10.30 8.33
CA LEU A 97 0.36 11.39 9.06
C LEU A 97 0.70 11.36 10.56
N ILE A 98 0.76 10.17 11.17
CA ILE A 98 1.20 10.00 12.55
C ILE A 98 2.64 10.48 12.72
N ALA A 99 3.54 10.09 11.81
CA ALA A 99 4.93 10.54 11.85
C ALA A 99 5.06 12.07 11.76
N LEU A 100 4.27 12.73 10.89
CA LEU A 100 4.26 14.19 10.79
C LEU A 100 3.65 14.88 12.01
N ALA A 101 2.68 14.26 12.67
CA ALA A 101 2.07 14.79 13.88
C ALA A 101 3.03 14.68 15.09
N VAL A 102 3.82 13.62 15.16
CA VAL A 102 4.78 13.37 16.25
C VAL A 102 6.09 14.14 16.03
N PHE A 103 6.57 14.20 14.79
CA PHE A 103 7.83 14.83 14.42
C PHE A 103 7.58 16.06 13.56
N PRO A 104 7.93 17.27 14.02
CA PRO A 104 7.81 18.48 13.21
C PRO A 104 8.86 18.46 12.09
N LEU A 105 8.48 17.92 10.94
CA LEU A 105 9.34 17.78 9.74
C LEU A 105 9.13 18.94 8.75
N THR A 106 8.82 20.14 9.24
CA THR A 106 8.56 21.32 8.40
C THR A 106 9.77 21.65 7.53
N GLY A 107 9.57 21.86 6.23
CA GLY A 107 10.64 22.24 5.29
C GLY A 107 11.47 21.10 4.71
N LEU A 108 11.13 19.84 4.99
CA LEU A 108 11.75 18.65 4.40
C LEU A 108 11.37 18.47 2.92
#